data_AF-A0A3S4G358-F1
#
_entry.id   AF-A0A3S4G358-F1
#
_cell.length_a   1.000
_cell.length_b   1.000
_cell.length_c   1.000
_cell.angle_alpha   90.00
_cell.angle_beta   90.00
_cell.angle_gamma   90.00
#
_symmetry.space_group_name_H-M   'P 1'
#
loop_
_entity.id
_entity.type
_entity.pdbx_description
1 polymer ?
#
loop_
_entity_poly.entity_id
_entity_poly.type
_entity_poly.pdbx_seq_one_letter_code
_entity_poly.pdbx_strand_id
1 'polypeptide(L)'
;MAVNLLKKSPLTLAAMLLLAGQAQATELLNSSYDVSRELFAALNPPFEQQWAKDNGGDKLTIKQSHAGSSKQALAILQGLKADVVTYNQVTDVQILHDKGKLIPADWQSRLPNNSSPFYSTMGFLVRKGTRKIFTTGAILYVQT
;
A
#
# COMPACT_ATOMS: atom_id res chain seq x y z
N MET A 1 -16.84 -73.57 18.62
CA MET A 1 -16.88 -72.79 17.37
C MET A 1 -17.79 -71.58 17.61
N ALA A 2 -17.21 -70.39 17.80
CA ALA A 2 -17.97 -69.17 18.06
C ALA A 2 -17.73 -68.21 16.87
N VAL A 3 -18.81 -67.84 16.19
CA VAL A 3 -18.80 -66.88 15.08
C VAL A 3 -18.92 -65.48 15.69
N ASN A 4 -17.89 -64.66 15.52
CA ASN A 4 -17.90 -63.28 16.04
C ASN A 4 -18.53 -62.34 15.00
N LEU A 5 -19.69 -61.78 15.35
CA LEU A 5 -20.47 -60.86 14.53
C LEU A 5 -19.88 -59.44 14.69
N LEU A 6 -19.08 -59.01 13.71
CA LEU A 6 -18.54 -57.64 13.62
C LEU A 6 -19.68 -56.64 13.35
N LYS A 7 -20.15 -55.97 14.41
CA LYS A 7 -20.98 -54.76 14.34
C LYS A 7 -20.16 -53.64 13.69
N LYS A 8 -20.58 -53.18 12.51
CA LYS A 8 -20.03 -52.01 11.82
C LYS A 8 -20.54 -50.74 12.49
N SER A 9 -19.65 -49.95 13.11
CA SER A 9 -19.96 -48.60 13.61
C SER A 9 -19.83 -47.55 12.51
N PRO A 10 -20.77 -46.59 12.38
CA PRO A 10 -20.68 -45.47 11.46
C PRO A 10 -19.90 -44.33 12.12
N LEU A 11 -18.57 -44.37 12.05
CA LEU A 11 -17.71 -43.34 12.66
C LEU A 11 -16.74 -42.71 11.66
N THR A 12 -17.18 -42.50 10.41
CA THR A 12 -16.29 -42.01 9.33
C THR A 12 -16.73 -40.73 8.64
N LEU A 13 -17.79 -40.04 9.10
CA LEU A 13 -18.27 -38.82 8.42
C LEU A 13 -17.93 -37.50 9.11
N ALA A 14 -17.36 -37.51 10.33
CA ALA A 14 -17.13 -36.28 11.09
C ALA A 14 -15.75 -35.61 10.88
N ALA A 15 -14.83 -36.23 10.12
CA ALA A 15 -13.43 -35.75 10.03
C ALA A 15 -13.16 -34.80 8.84
N MET A 16 -14.12 -34.50 7.96
CA MET A 16 -13.87 -33.72 6.73
C MET A 16 -14.17 -32.21 6.84
N LEU A 17 -14.62 -31.70 7.99
CA LEU A 17 -15.01 -30.29 8.16
C LEU A 17 -13.89 -29.34 8.64
N LEU A 18 -12.66 -29.83 8.82
CA LEU A 18 -11.55 -29.02 9.37
C LEU A 18 -10.62 -28.40 8.31
N LEU A 19 -10.95 -28.49 7.02
CA LEU A 19 -10.21 -27.81 5.94
C LEU A 19 -10.87 -26.50 5.46
N ALA A 20 -11.71 -25.87 6.28
CA ALA A 20 -12.02 -24.46 6.07
C ALA A 20 -10.73 -23.66 6.33
N GLY A 21 -9.95 -23.41 5.28
CA GLY A 21 -8.73 -22.63 5.34
C GLY A 21 -9.01 -21.32 6.07
N GLN A 22 -8.27 -21.07 7.15
CA GLN A 22 -8.28 -19.75 7.78
C GLN A 22 -7.79 -18.76 6.74
N ALA A 23 -8.69 -17.97 6.17
CA ALA A 23 -8.34 -16.82 5.35
C ALA A 23 -7.55 -15.85 6.27
N GLN A 24 -6.22 -15.95 6.23
CA GLN A 24 -5.34 -14.99 6.87
C GLN A 24 -5.51 -13.67 6.13
N ALA A 25 -5.81 -12.61 6.88
CA ALA A 25 -5.92 -11.28 6.30
C ALA A 25 -4.57 -10.86 5.72
N THR A 26 -4.52 -10.59 4.42
CA THR A 26 -3.35 -10.02 3.75
C THR A 26 -3.17 -8.59 4.27
N GLU A 27 -2.01 -8.29 4.86
CA GLU A 27 -1.65 -6.92 5.27
C GLU A 27 -0.69 -6.30 4.25
N LEU A 28 -0.94 -5.04 3.90
CA LEU A 28 -0.10 -4.26 3.00
C LEU A 28 0.27 -2.94 3.68
N LEU A 29 1.56 -2.61 3.78
CA LEU A 29 2.02 -1.30 4.24
C LEU A 29 2.32 -0.38 3.05
N ASN A 30 1.55 0.70 2.92
CA ASN A 30 1.87 1.82 2.04
C ASN A 30 2.71 2.87 2.81
N SER A 31 3.97 3.02 2.42
CA SER A 31 4.83 4.13 2.86
C SER A 31 4.64 5.33 1.93
N SER A 32 4.10 6.43 2.46
CA SER A 32 3.68 7.58 1.66
C SER A 32 4.14 8.94 2.21
N TYR A 33 4.02 9.98 1.39
CA TYR A 33 4.38 11.36 1.74
C TYR A 33 3.30 12.06 2.57
N ASP A 34 3.69 13.02 3.40
CA ASP A 34 2.83 13.62 4.45
C ASP A 34 1.46 14.14 3.97
N VAL A 35 1.42 14.76 2.80
CA VAL A 35 0.21 15.41 2.23
C VAL A 35 -0.80 14.40 1.66
N SER A 36 -0.45 13.11 1.55
CA SER A 36 -1.36 12.09 0.99
C SER A 36 -2.24 11.40 2.03
N ARG A 37 -2.19 11.79 3.32
CA ARG A 37 -2.90 11.10 4.41
C ARG A 37 -4.38 10.95 4.11
N GLU A 38 -5.03 12.06 3.81
CA GLU A 38 -6.47 12.15 3.58
C GLU A 38 -6.85 11.43 2.28
N LEU A 39 -6.01 11.52 1.24
CA LEU A 39 -6.22 10.83 -0.03
C LEU A 39 -6.33 9.32 0.19
N PHE A 40 -5.33 8.72 0.85
CA PHE A 40 -5.34 7.27 1.05
C PHE A 40 -6.31 6.83 2.15
N ALA A 41 -6.60 7.67 3.15
CA ALA A 41 -7.68 7.39 4.09
C ALA A 41 -9.05 7.27 3.39
N ALA A 42 -9.26 8.04 2.32
CA ALA A 42 -10.46 7.95 1.49
C ALA A 42 -10.42 6.80 0.46
N LEU A 43 -9.25 6.50 -0.12
CA LEU A 43 -9.11 5.48 -1.17
C LEU A 43 -8.99 4.04 -0.65
N ASN A 44 -8.39 3.82 0.52
CA ASN A 44 -8.11 2.47 1.01
C ASN A 44 -9.39 1.67 1.30
N PRO A 45 -10.41 2.18 2.04
CA PRO A 45 -11.60 1.38 2.33
C PRO A 45 -12.37 0.88 1.09
N PRO A 46 -12.66 1.70 0.06
CA PRO A 46 -13.31 1.19 -1.14
C PRO A 46 -12.41 0.21 -1.92
N PHE A 47 -11.08 0.40 -1.90
CA PHE A 47 -10.16 -0.55 -2.53
C PHE A 47 -10.15 -1.92 -1.82
N GLU A 48 -10.10 -1.95 -0.49
CA GLU A 48 -10.19 -3.19 0.29
C GLU A 48 -11.51 -3.93 0.04
N GLN A 49 -12.62 -3.19 -0.07
CA GLN A 49 -13.92 -3.78 -0.42
C GLN A 49 -13.92 -4.33 -1.85
N GLN A 50 -13.32 -3.62 -2.79
CA GLN A 50 -13.19 -4.07 -4.17
C GLN A 50 -12.31 -5.33 -4.25
N TRP A 51 -11.19 -5.35 -3.52
CA TRP A 51 -10.31 -6.51 -3.42
C TRP A 51 -11.06 -7.75 -2.94
N ALA A 52 -11.83 -7.65 -1.85
CA ALA A 52 -12.59 -8.77 -1.33
C ALA A 52 -13.63 -9.31 -2.34
N LYS A 53 -14.24 -8.42 -3.15
CA LYS A 53 -15.16 -8.82 -4.22
C LYS A 53 -14.45 -9.56 -5.34
N ASP A 54 -13.28 -9.06 -5.75
CA ASP A 54 -12.54 -9.59 -6.90
C ASP A 54 -11.73 -10.84 -6.57
N ASN A 55 -11.37 -11.04 -5.29
CA ASN A 55 -10.47 -12.10 -4.83
C ASN A 55 -11.19 -13.11 -3.92
N GLY A 56 -12.45 -13.43 -4.20
CA GLY A 56 -13.17 -14.55 -3.56
C GLY A 56 -13.38 -14.39 -2.05
N GLY A 57 -13.49 -13.16 -1.56
CA GLY A 57 -13.64 -12.86 -0.13
C GLY A 57 -12.32 -12.72 0.62
N ASP A 58 -11.16 -12.68 -0.06
CA ASP A 58 -9.88 -12.41 0.58
C ASP A 58 -9.88 -11.06 1.31
N LYS A 59 -9.40 -11.05 2.54
CA LYS A 59 -9.39 -9.86 3.39
C LYS A 59 -8.07 -9.14 3.25
N LEU A 60 -8.07 -8.02 2.54
CA LEU A 60 -6.94 -7.08 2.51
C LEU A 60 -7.08 -6.03 3.62
N THR A 61 -5.98 -5.71 4.30
CA THR A 61 -5.87 -4.59 5.24
C THR A 61 -4.68 -3.72 4.87
N ILE A 62 -4.93 -2.46 4.52
CA ILE A 62 -3.90 -1.50 4.12
C ILE A 62 -3.51 -0.63 5.32
N LYS A 63 -2.29 -0.84 5.81
CA LYS A 63 -1.64 0.04 6.77
C LYS A 63 -0.96 1.19 6.06
N GLN A 64 -0.85 2.32 6.74
CA GLN A 64 -0.28 3.54 6.18
C GLN A 64 0.80 4.12 7.11
N SER A 65 1.91 4.56 6.51
CA SER A 65 2.95 5.34 7.19
C SER A 65 3.18 6.63 6.42
N HIS A 66 3.18 7.78 7.11
CA HIS A 66 3.29 9.09 6.48
C HIS A 66 4.31 10.00 7.18
N ALA A 67 5.20 10.57 6.38
CA ALA A 67 6.17 11.60 6.76
C ALA A 67 6.69 12.27 5.47
N GLY A 68 7.68 13.16 5.53
CA GLY A 68 8.38 13.59 4.32
C GLY A 68 8.91 12.38 3.51
N SER A 69 8.75 12.39 2.19
CA SER A 69 9.09 11.27 1.30
C SER A 69 10.54 10.81 1.45
N SER A 70 11.51 11.73 1.54
CA SER A 70 12.90 11.37 1.77
C SER A 70 13.11 10.68 3.13
N LYS A 71 12.37 11.07 4.17
CA LYS A 71 12.42 10.41 5.48
C LYS A 71 11.84 8.99 5.41
N GLN A 72 10.76 8.80 4.67
CA GLN A 72 10.17 7.48 4.44
C GLN A 72 11.12 6.55 3.67
N ALA A 73 11.71 7.05 2.58
CA ALA A 73 12.69 6.28 1.81
C ALA A 73 13.89 5.86 2.66
N LEU A 74 14.41 6.77 3.50
CA LEU A 74 15.47 6.46 4.46
C LEU A 74 15.03 5.42 5.51
N ALA A 75 13.80 5.51 6.02
CA ALA A 75 13.28 4.51 6.97
C ALA A 75 13.22 3.11 6.34
N ILE A 76 12.84 3.00 5.05
CA ILE A 76 12.87 1.74 4.31
C ILE A 76 14.29 1.21 4.19
N LEU A 77 15.25 2.06 3.82
CA LEU A 77 16.67 1.66 3.77
C LEU A 77 17.21 1.23 5.16
N GLN A 78 16.59 1.69 6.24
CA GLN A 78 16.92 1.32 7.63
C GLN A 78 16.13 0.10 8.14
N GLY A 79 15.31 -0.53 7.31
CA GLY A 79 14.63 -1.79 7.63
C GLY A 79 13.12 -1.68 7.87
N LEU A 80 12.50 -0.52 7.63
CA LEU A 80 11.03 -0.46 7.53
C LEU A 80 10.57 -1.31 6.34
N LYS A 81 9.78 -2.35 6.62
CA LYS A 81 9.21 -3.22 5.58
C LYS A 81 7.94 -2.59 5.02
N ALA A 82 8.07 -1.89 3.90
CA ALA A 82 6.94 -1.40 3.12
C ALA A 82 6.75 -2.26 1.87
N ASP A 83 5.51 -2.51 1.52
CA ASP A 83 5.14 -3.30 0.34
C ASP A 83 4.98 -2.41 -0.89
N VAL A 84 4.46 -1.20 -0.68
CA VAL A 84 4.27 -0.19 -1.72
C VAL A 84 4.79 1.15 -1.21
N VAL A 85 5.39 1.93 -2.11
CA VAL A 85 5.76 3.31 -1.87
C VAL A 85 4.96 4.23 -2.77
N THR A 86 4.47 5.34 -2.22
CA THR A 86 3.79 6.38 -2.97
C THR A 86 4.37 7.73 -2.58
N TYR A 87 5.34 8.22 -3.36
CA TYR A 87 6.10 9.45 -3.03
C TYR A 87 5.84 10.56 -4.05
N ASN A 88 6.09 11.80 -3.62
CA ASN A 88 5.91 13.01 -4.42
C ASN A 88 7.18 13.45 -5.17
N GLN A 89 8.27 12.68 -5.09
CA GLN A 89 9.52 12.95 -5.80
C GLN A 89 10.10 11.66 -6.37
N VAL A 90 10.43 11.67 -7.66
CA VAL A 90 11.09 10.55 -8.36
C VAL A 90 12.39 10.13 -7.67
N THR A 91 13.16 11.10 -7.17
CA THR A 91 14.46 10.87 -6.51
C THR A 91 14.33 10.01 -5.25
N ASP A 92 13.24 10.16 -4.49
CA ASP A 92 13.03 9.39 -3.27
C ASP A 92 12.67 7.92 -3.58
N VAL A 93 11.98 7.67 -4.70
CA VAL A 93 11.75 6.30 -5.19
C VAL A 93 13.05 5.72 -5.75
N GLN A 94 13.79 6.49 -6.55
CA GLN A 94 15.04 6.07 -7.19
C GLN A 94 16.09 5.61 -6.17
N ILE A 95 16.19 6.27 -5.02
CA ILE A 95 17.11 5.88 -3.94
C ILE A 95 16.88 4.44 -3.44
N LEU A 96 15.64 3.94 -3.48
CA LEU A 96 15.32 2.56 -3.10
C LEU A 96 15.92 1.53 -4.06
N HIS A 97 16.05 1.89 -5.34
CA HIS A 97 16.81 1.10 -6.31
C HIS A 97 18.31 1.27 -6.09
N ASP A 98 18.79 2.50 -6.07
CA ASP A 98 20.22 2.80 -6.14
C ASP A 98 20.96 2.27 -4.91
N LYS A 99 20.41 2.52 -3.72
CA LYS A 99 21.03 2.16 -2.43
C LYS A 99 20.46 0.89 -1.84
N GLY A 100 19.15 0.68 -1.96
CA GLY A 100 18.46 -0.45 -1.32
C GLY A 100 18.44 -1.72 -2.16
N LYS A 101 18.55 -1.60 -3.50
CA LYS A 101 18.28 -2.70 -4.44
C LYS A 101 16.91 -3.36 -4.20
N LEU A 102 15.95 -2.59 -3.68
CA LEU A 102 14.63 -3.08 -3.26
C LEU A 102 13.60 -3.10 -4.40
N ILE A 103 13.82 -2.29 -5.42
CA ILE A 103 13.00 -2.20 -6.63
C ILE A 103 13.89 -2.34 -7.87
N PRO A 104 13.37 -2.83 -9.00
CA PRO A 104 14.16 -3.01 -10.21
C PRO A 104 14.53 -1.67 -10.85
N ALA A 105 15.54 -1.67 -11.72
CA ALA A 105 16.06 -0.46 -12.35
C ALA A 105 15.03 0.22 -13.27
N ASP A 106 14.12 -0.55 -13.85
CA ASP A 106 13.07 -0.11 -14.77
C ASP A 106 11.76 0.26 -14.06
N TRP A 107 11.77 0.45 -12.73
CA TRP A 107 10.58 0.69 -11.92
C TRP A 107 9.67 1.81 -12.46
N GLN A 108 10.26 2.84 -13.05
CA GLN A 108 9.54 4.00 -13.56
C GLN A 108 8.68 3.65 -14.78
N SER A 109 9.04 2.64 -15.56
CA SER A 109 8.26 2.19 -16.73
C SER A 109 7.27 1.07 -16.44
N ARG A 110 7.23 0.55 -15.20
CA ARG A 110 6.39 -0.61 -14.85
C ARG A 110 4.90 -0.28 -14.76
N LEU A 111 4.55 0.99 -14.58
CA LEU A 111 3.18 1.49 -14.63
C LEU A 111 3.09 2.66 -15.62
N PRO A 112 1.90 2.92 -16.20
CA PRO A 112 1.69 4.05 -17.10
C PRO A 112 2.13 5.38 -16.50
N ASN A 113 2.37 6.37 -17.36
CA ASN A 113 2.69 7.75 -16.95
C ASN A 113 3.93 7.84 -16.04
N ASN A 114 4.98 7.08 -16.35
CA ASN A 114 6.22 7.03 -15.57
C ASN A 114 5.98 6.64 -14.09
N SER A 115 5.07 5.68 -13.86
CA SER A 115 4.61 5.28 -12.53
C SER A 115 4.00 6.42 -11.69
N SER A 116 3.43 7.43 -12.36
CA SER A 116 2.74 8.56 -11.72
C SER A 116 1.24 8.58 -12.08
N PRO A 117 0.36 8.13 -11.18
CA PRO A 117 -1.08 8.07 -11.45
C PRO A 117 -1.78 9.43 -11.41
N PHE A 118 -1.15 10.46 -10.83
CA PHE A 118 -1.66 11.82 -10.76
C PHE A 118 -0.51 12.83 -10.69
N TYR A 119 -0.79 14.06 -11.11
CA TYR A 119 0.16 15.17 -11.03
C TYR A 119 -0.46 16.32 -10.25
N SER A 120 0.39 17.16 -9.67
CA SER A 120 -0.02 18.40 -9.03
C SER A 120 0.84 19.55 -9.55
N THR A 121 0.45 20.76 -9.18
CA THR A 121 1.23 21.96 -9.42
C THR A 121 1.39 22.73 -8.13
N MET A 122 2.43 23.54 -8.09
CA MET A 122 2.72 24.38 -6.93
C MET A 122 1.76 25.57 -6.88
N GLY A 123 1.27 25.88 -5.69
CA GLY A 123 0.38 27.01 -5.46
C GLY A 123 0.77 27.80 -4.22
N PHE A 124 0.43 29.10 -4.20
CA PHE A 124 0.56 29.94 -3.02
C PHE A 124 -0.75 29.91 -2.23
N LEU A 125 -0.69 29.43 -0.98
CA LEU A 125 -1.80 29.57 -0.05
C LEU A 125 -1.67 30.92 0.69
N VAL A 126 -2.63 31.82 0.47
CA VAL A 126 -2.65 33.16 1.10
C VAL A 126 -3.86 33.31 2.02
N ARG A 127 -3.72 34.09 3.09
CA ARG A 127 -4.85 34.40 3.99
C ARG A 127 -5.81 35.37 3.32
N LYS A 128 -7.11 35.26 3.63
CA LYS A 128 -8.12 36.25 3.23
C LYS A 128 -7.69 37.66 3.69
N GLY A 129 -7.76 38.64 2.80
CA GLY A 129 -7.35 40.03 3.07
C GLY A 129 -5.85 40.31 2.89
N THR A 130 -5.06 39.34 2.43
CA THR A 130 -3.65 39.57 2.09
C THR A 130 -3.54 40.51 0.89
N ARG A 131 -3.04 41.74 1.12
CA ARG A 131 -2.78 42.75 0.08
C ARG A 131 -1.42 42.60 -0.62
N LYS A 132 -0.61 41.62 -0.20
CA LYS A 132 0.72 41.36 -0.74
C LYS A 132 0.60 40.45 -1.97
N ILE A 133 0.93 41.00 -3.14
CA ILE A 133 1.04 40.23 -4.38
C ILE A 133 2.37 39.47 -4.31
N PHE A 134 2.32 38.14 -4.33
CA PHE A 134 3.53 37.33 -4.46
C PHE A 134 3.88 37.21 -5.94
N THR A 135 4.78 38.06 -6.42
CA THR A 135 5.40 37.95 -7.74
C THR A 135 6.56 36.93 -7.68
N THR A 136 6.33 35.76 -8.27
CA THR A 136 7.29 34.92 -9.03
C THR A 136 8.71 34.62 -8.48
N GLY A 137 8.96 34.72 -7.16
CA GLY A 137 10.33 34.58 -6.61
C GLY A 137 10.59 33.44 -5.62
N ALA A 138 9.56 32.77 -5.08
CA ALA A 138 9.74 31.74 -4.04
C ALA A 138 9.06 30.43 -4.47
N ILE A 139 9.72 29.72 -5.37
CA ILE A 139 9.32 28.38 -5.83
C ILE A 139 9.81 27.38 -4.76
N LEU A 140 8.91 26.92 -3.89
CA LEU A 140 9.11 25.73 -3.04
C LEU A 140 8.92 24.46 -3.88
N TYR A 141 10.01 23.99 -4.50
CA TYR A 141 10.04 22.81 -5.37
C TYR A 141 9.20 21.62 -4.85
N VAL A 142 8.22 21.19 -5.66
CA VAL A 142 7.78 19.79 -5.73
C VAL A 142 7.58 19.50 -7.20
N GLN A 143 8.52 18.75 -7.80
CA GLN A 143 8.49 18.40 -9.21
C GLN A 143 7.97 16.97 -9.40
N THR A 144 7.16 16.84 -10.46
CA THR A 144 6.57 15.66 -11.10
C THR A 144 7.43 14.40 -11.08
#